data_AF-A0A7D9ITN8-F1
#
_entry.id   AF-A0A7D9ITN8-F1
#
_cell.length_a   1.000
_cell.length_b   1.000
_cell.length_c   1.000
_cell.angle_alpha   90.00
_cell.angle_beta   90.00
_cell.angle_gamma   90.00
#
_symmetry.space_group_name_H-M   'P 1'
#
loop_
_entity.id
_entity.type
_entity.pdbx_description
1 polymer ?
#
loop_
_entity_poly.entity_id
_entity_poly.type
_entity_poly.pdbx_seq_one_letter_code
_entity_poly.pdbx_strand_id
1 'polypeptide(L)'
;MIIQTNVAKKNDKKEQDMNKLDKIFKMMKSMMVKLETLDEIKERILCVEKDVKQMKDSIEFVHAEINHMKNEVEKTKRSDEENKREIRELDDTNRRLQESVVDLKARSMRDNLLFFNVKEDEKENTTEKIYDILEQNLEIFDARNKVKIARSTVSEGNVLANESIDRARQR
;
A
#
# COMPACT_ATOMS: atom_id res chain seq x y z
N MET A 1 -107.16 -20.46 -27.40
CA MET A 1 -105.86 -21.17 -27.41
C MET A 1 -104.75 -20.42 -28.15
N ILE A 2 -104.94 -19.94 -29.40
CA ILE A 2 -103.87 -19.31 -30.21
C ILE A 2 -103.24 -18.04 -29.57
N ILE A 3 -104.01 -17.23 -28.87
CA ILE A 3 -103.52 -16.00 -28.21
C ILE A 3 -102.56 -16.31 -27.06
N GLN A 4 -102.83 -17.35 -26.27
CA GLN A 4 -101.97 -17.76 -25.15
C GLN A 4 -100.62 -18.31 -25.63
N THR A 5 -100.58 -19.03 -26.75
CA THR A 5 -99.34 -19.57 -27.34
C THR A 5 -98.40 -18.46 -27.87
N ASN A 6 -98.95 -17.35 -28.38
CA ASN A 6 -98.16 -16.22 -28.85
C ASN A 6 -97.60 -15.35 -27.71
N VAL A 7 -98.31 -15.27 -26.58
CA VAL A 7 -97.84 -14.60 -25.37
C VAL A 7 -96.70 -15.39 -24.71
N ALA A 8 -96.81 -16.72 -24.63
CA ALA A 8 -95.74 -17.59 -24.12
C ALA A 8 -94.45 -17.49 -24.96
N LYS A 9 -94.55 -17.61 -26.29
CA LYS A 9 -93.39 -17.46 -27.20
C LYS A 9 -92.74 -16.06 -27.14
N LYS A 10 -93.53 -15.00 -26.91
CA LYS A 10 -93.00 -13.64 -26.71
C LYS A 10 -92.28 -13.50 -25.36
N ASN A 11 -92.76 -14.17 -24.31
CA ASN A 11 -92.12 -14.16 -23.00
C ASN A 11 -90.81 -14.95 -23.00
N ASP A 12 -90.77 -16.14 -23.62
CA ASP A 12 -89.55 -16.94 -23.74
C ASP A 12 -88.45 -16.21 -24.52
N LYS A 13 -88.82 -15.52 -25.61
CA LYS A 13 -87.87 -14.73 -26.40
C LYS A 13 -87.33 -13.53 -25.61
N LYS A 14 -88.19 -12.83 -24.86
CA LYS A 14 -87.77 -11.72 -23.97
C LYS A 14 -86.82 -12.20 -22.87
N GLU A 15 -87.09 -13.35 -22.27
CA GLU A 15 -86.23 -13.95 -21.24
C GLU A 15 -84.87 -14.38 -21.82
N GLN A 16 -84.86 -14.96 -23.02
CA GLN A 16 -83.64 -15.32 -23.72
C GLN A 16 -82.79 -14.09 -24.09
N ASP A 17 -83.44 -13.00 -24.51
CA ASP A 17 -82.76 -11.73 -24.83
C ASP A 17 -82.21 -11.04 -23.57
N MET A 18 -82.94 -11.08 -22.45
CA MET A 18 -82.45 -10.59 -21.15
C MET A 18 -81.24 -11.38 -20.65
N ASN A 19 -81.25 -12.72 -20.80
CA ASN A 19 -80.12 -13.57 -20.43
C ASN A 19 -78.87 -13.32 -21.29
N LYS A 20 -79.03 -12.98 -22.58
CA LYS A 20 -77.91 -12.55 -23.43
C LYS A 20 -77.36 -11.20 -23.00
N LEU A 21 -78.25 -10.25 -22.67
CA LEU A 21 -77.86 -8.93 -22.20
C LEU A 21 -77.05 -8.99 -20.89
N ASP A 22 -77.46 -9.83 -19.94
CA ASP A 22 -76.72 -10.07 -18.69
C ASP A 22 -75.32 -10.66 -18.94
N LYS A 23 -75.19 -11.60 -19.88
CA LYS A 23 -73.87 -12.14 -20.29
C LYS A 23 -72.97 -11.06 -20.89
N ILE A 24 -73.51 -10.20 -21.76
CA ILE A 24 -72.76 -9.08 -22.36
C ILE A 24 -72.32 -8.10 -21.27
N PHE A 25 -73.20 -7.77 -20.31
CA PHE A 25 -72.86 -6.88 -19.21
C PHE A 25 -71.74 -7.46 -18.32
N LYS A 26 -71.81 -8.76 -18.00
CA LYS A 26 -70.74 -9.47 -17.27
C LYS A 26 -69.42 -9.46 -18.03
N MET A 27 -69.45 -9.69 -19.35
CA MET A 27 -68.26 -9.60 -20.19
C MET A 27 -67.67 -8.18 -20.20
N MET A 28 -68.50 -7.15 -20.33
CA MET A 28 -68.08 -5.74 -20.32
C MET A 28 -67.45 -5.36 -18.98
N LYS A 29 -68.06 -5.79 -17.86
CA LYS A 29 -67.48 -5.59 -16.52
C LYS A 29 -66.13 -6.29 -16.38
N SER A 30 -66.00 -7.52 -16.87
CA SER A 30 -64.70 -8.23 -16.88
C SER A 30 -63.67 -7.53 -17.76
N MET A 31 -64.07 -6.95 -18.89
CA MET A 31 -63.17 -6.18 -19.77
C MET A 31 -62.67 -4.91 -19.10
N MET A 32 -63.53 -4.17 -18.40
CA MET A 32 -63.11 -2.97 -17.64
C MET A 32 -62.04 -3.31 -16.59
N VAL A 33 -62.24 -4.36 -15.80
CA VAL A 33 -61.24 -4.79 -14.79
C VAL A 33 -59.92 -5.16 -15.46
N LYS A 34 -59.96 -5.85 -16.61
CA LYS A 34 -58.73 -6.18 -17.35
C LYS A 34 -58.00 -4.95 -17.90
N LEU A 35 -58.74 -3.91 -18.32
CA LEU A 35 -58.15 -2.65 -18.76
C LEU A 35 -57.47 -1.93 -17.61
N GLU A 36 -58.10 -1.86 -16.44
CA GLU A 36 -57.48 -1.30 -15.22
C GLU A 36 -56.18 -2.04 -14.88
N THR A 37 -56.18 -3.39 -14.92
CA THR A 37 -54.96 -4.17 -14.68
C THR A 37 -53.88 -3.95 -15.74
N LEU A 38 -54.25 -3.66 -16.98
CA LEU A 38 -53.30 -3.35 -18.05
C LEU A 38 -52.62 -2.00 -17.80
N ASP A 39 -53.37 -1.01 -17.33
CA ASP A 39 -52.82 0.29 -16.96
C ASP A 39 -51.84 0.15 -15.78
N GLU A 40 -52.19 -0.64 -14.75
CA GLU A 40 -51.27 -0.93 -13.64
C GLU A 40 -49.97 -1.62 -14.11
N ILE A 41 -50.07 -2.58 -15.02
CA ILE A 41 -48.89 -3.26 -15.59
C ILE A 41 -48.02 -2.27 -16.35
N LYS A 42 -48.63 -1.38 -17.13
CA LYS A 42 -47.90 -0.36 -17.90
C LYS A 42 -47.10 0.56 -16.97
N GLU A 43 -47.70 1.04 -15.90
CA GLU A 43 -47.00 1.88 -14.92
C GLU A 43 -45.83 1.13 -14.26
N ARG A 44 -46.02 -0.15 -13.92
CA ARG A 44 -44.95 -0.98 -13.37
C ARG A 44 -43.80 -1.20 -14.36
N ILE A 45 -44.10 -1.37 -15.65
CA ILE A 45 -43.07 -1.50 -16.70
C ILE A 45 -42.25 -0.21 -16.79
N LEU A 46 -42.90 0.96 -16.78
CA LEU A 46 -42.20 2.25 -16.80
C LEU A 46 -41.26 2.44 -15.60
N CYS A 47 -41.67 2.00 -14.40
CA CYS A 47 -40.79 1.98 -13.23
C CYS A 47 -39.59 1.07 -13.44
N VAL A 48 -39.80 -0.17 -13.92
CA VAL A 48 -38.71 -1.12 -14.16
C VAL A 48 -37.73 -0.62 -15.21
N GLU A 49 -38.20 0.01 -16.29
CA GLU A 49 -37.34 0.60 -17.32
C GLU A 49 -36.44 1.70 -16.73
N LYS A 50 -36.98 2.52 -15.84
CA LYS A 50 -36.21 3.55 -15.12
C LYS A 50 -35.15 2.92 -14.22
N ASP A 51 -35.51 1.90 -13.44
CA ASP A 51 -34.59 1.23 -12.53
C ASP A 51 -33.46 0.53 -13.30
N VAL A 52 -33.78 -0.13 -14.43
CA VAL A 52 -32.79 -0.75 -15.32
C VAL A 52 -31.81 0.29 -15.87
N LYS A 53 -32.31 1.47 -16.26
CA LYS A 53 -31.44 2.56 -16.72
C LYS A 53 -30.49 3.03 -15.61
N GLN A 54 -30.99 3.24 -14.40
CA GLN A 54 -30.15 3.63 -13.26
C GLN A 54 -29.11 2.56 -12.92
N MET A 55 -29.49 1.28 -12.97
CA MET A 55 -28.56 0.17 -12.77
C MET A 55 -27.46 0.16 -13.82
N LYS A 56 -27.79 0.40 -15.09
CA LYS A 56 -26.81 0.50 -16.16
C LYS A 56 -25.79 1.61 -15.89
N ASP A 57 -26.26 2.81 -15.55
CA ASP A 57 -25.38 3.94 -15.26
C ASP A 57 -24.46 3.64 -14.05
N SER A 58 -24.99 2.96 -13.02
CA SER A 58 -24.21 2.53 -11.86
C SER A 58 -23.14 1.49 -12.22
N ILE A 59 -23.46 0.52 -13.10
CA ILE A 59 -22.51 -0.49 -13.56
C ILE A 59 -21.38 0.13 -14.38
N GLU A 60 -21.70 1.07 -15.28
CA GLU A 60 -20.69 1.80 -16.06
C GLU A 60 -19.72 2.56 -15.16
N PHE A 61 -20.25 3.24 -14.13
CA PHE A 61 -19.44 3.93 -13.12
C PHE A 61 -18.53 2.96 -12.36
N VAL A 62 -19.08 1.84 -11.87
CA VAL A 62 -18.30 0.84 -11.12
C VAL A 62 -17.20 0.23 -12.01
N HIS A 63 -17.48 -0.03 -13.29
CA HIS A 63 -16.45 -0.52 -14.22
C HIS A 63 -15.33 0.49 -14.43
N ALA A 64 -15.66 1.78 -14.56
CA ALA A 64 -14.64 2.83 -14.65
C ALA A 64 -13.77 2.87 -13.39
N GLU A 65 -14.37 2.78 -12.21
CA GLU A 65 -13.64 2.78 -10.93
C GLU A 65 -12.78 1.53 -10.75
N ILE A 66 -13.26 0.35 -11.15
CA ILE A 66 -12.46 -0.89 -11.14
C ILE A 66 -11.22 -0.75 -12.02
N ASN A 67 -11.37 -0.17 -13.22
CA ASN A 67 -10.24 0.04 -14.12
C ASN A 67 -9.25 1.06 -13.55
N HIS A 68 -9.75 2.13 -12.93
CA HIS A 68 -8.92 3.10 -12.23
C HIS A 68 -8.12 2.45 -11.09
N MET A 69 -8.79 1.72 -10.19
CA MET A 69 -8.14 1.00 -9.09
C MET A 69 -7.10 -0.01 -9.58
N LYS A 70 -7.39 -0.74 -10.67
CA LYS A 70 -6.43 -1.68 -11.26
C LYS A 70 -5.14 -0.98 -11.72
N ASN A 71 -5.27 0.19 -12.36
CA ASN A 71 -4.12 0.98 -12.79
C ASN A 71 -3.30 1.49 -11.60
N GLU A 72 -3.96 1.96 -10.54
CA GLU A 72 -3.26 2.42 -9.32
C GLU A 72 -2.53 1.27 -8.62
N VAL A 73 -3.14 0.09 -8.51
CA VAL A 73 -2.48 -1.11 -7.97
C VAL A 73 -1.24 -1.48 -8.78
N GLU A 74 -1.29 -1.42 -10.11
CA GLU A 74 -0.12 -1.67 -10.95
C GLU A 74 0.99 -0.65 -10.73
N LYS A 75 0.67 0.64 -10.59
CA LYS A 75 1.66 1.69 -10.28
C LYS A 75 2.31 1.46 -8.92
N THR A 76 1.52 1.19 -7.88
CA THR A 76 2.02 0.90 -6.54
C THR A 76 2.93 -0.32 -6.55
N LYS A 77 2.56 -1.38 -7.27
CA LYS A 77 3.38 -2.59 -7.38
C LYS A 77 4.74 -2.30 -8.03
N ARG A 78 4.79 -1.50 -9.11
CA ARG A 78 6.05 -1.11 -9.76
C ARG A 78 6.94 -0.30 -8.82
N SER A 79 6.36 0.65 -8.09
CA SER A 79 7.10 1.44 -7.09
C SER A 79 7.62 0.58 -5.94
N ASP A 80 6.85 -0.40 -5.46
CA ASP A 80 7.31 -1.34 -4.43
C ASP A 80 8.48 -2.21 -4.92
N GLU A 81 8.44 -2.68 -6.18
CA GLU A 81 9.54 -3.43 -6.79
C GLU A 81 10.81 -2.59 -6.96
N GLU A 82 10.68 -1.31 -7.30
CA GLU A 82 11.78 -0.35 -7.39
C GLU A 82 12.40 -0.07 -6.01
N ASN A 83 11.58 0.26 -5.01
CA ASN A 83 12.04 0.47 -3.63
C ASN A 83 12.78 -0.76 -3.08
N LYS A 84 12.26 -1.97 -3.34
CA LYS A 84 12.93 -3.22 -2.94
C LYS A 84 14.27 -3.44 -3.63
N ARG A 85 14.48 -2.87 -4.82
CA ARG A 85 15.78 -2.90 -5.50
C ARG A 85 16.74 -1.92 -4.85
N GLU A 86 16.30 -0.68 -4.64
CA GLU A 86 17.12 0.36 -4.00
C GLU A 86 17.57 -0.05 -2.58
N ILE A 87 16.68 -0.64 -1.78
CA ILE A 87 17.03 -1.14 -0.44
C ILE A 87 18.15 -2.18 -0.52
N ARG A 88 18.08 -3.12 -1.48
CA ARG A 88 19.12 -4.15 -1.65
C ARG A 88 20.46 -3.54 -2.06
N GLU A 89 20.45 -2.55 -2.95
CA GLU A 89 21.67 -1.85 -3.36
C GLU A 89 22.30 -1.05 -2.21
N LEU A 90 21.46 -0.42 -1.37
CA LEU A 90 21.90 0.28 -0.17
C LEU A 90 22.49 -0.68 0.86
N ASP A 91 21.86 -1.83 1.10
CA ASP A 91 22.37 -2.85 2.02
C ASP A 91 23.74 -3.40 1.56
N ASP A 92 23.89 -3.70 0.27
CA ASP A 92 25.16 -4.15 -0.30
C ASP A 92 26.25 -3.07 -0.19
N THR A 93 25.89 -1.80 -0.43
CA THR A 93 26.82 -0.67 -0.27
C THR A 93 27.23 -0.49 1.18
N ASN A 94 26.28 -0.57 2.11
CA ASN A 94 26.53 -0.46 3.55
C ASN A 94 27.46 -1.58 4.03
N ARG A 95 27.21 -2.83 3.62
CA ARG A 95 28.10 -3.96 3.95
C ARG A 95 29.53 -3.71 3.46
N ARG A 96 29.69 -3.29 2.20
CA ARG A 96 31.01 -2.97 1.63
C ARG A 96 31.71 -1.84 2.38
N LEU A 97 30.97 -0.80 2.79
CA LEU A 97 31.53 0.29 3.56
C LEU A 97 31.97 -0.18 4.94
N GLN A 98 31.18 -1.01 5.62
CA GLN A 98 31.54 -1.59 6.90
C GLN A 98 32.81 -2.44 6.80
N GLU A 99 32.91 -3.31 5.79
CA GLU A 99 34.11 -4.11 5.52
C GLU A 99 35.34 -3.22 5.27
N SER A 100 35.18 -2.18 4.46
CA SER A 100 36.25 -1.20 4.18
C SER A 100 36.71 -0.47 5.44
N VAL A 101 35.78 -0.06 6.31
CA VAL A 101 36.08 0.59 7.59
C VAL A 101 36.85 -0.36 8.52
N VAL A 102 36.43 -1.63 8.59
CA VAL A 102 37.12 -2.64 9.40
C VAL A 102 38.54 -2.88 8.88
N ASP A 103 38.72 -3.04 7.56
CA ASP A 103 40.05 -3.21 6.96
C ASP A 103 40.93 -1.98 7.19
N LEU A 104 40.40 -0.77 6.98
CA LEU A 104 41.12 0.47 7.22
C LEU A 104 41.55 0.60 8.68
N LYS A 105 40.65 0.29 9.63
CA LYS A 105 40.96 0.29 11.06
C LYS A 105 42.02 -0.75 11.41
N ALA A 106 41.92 -1.96 10.85
CA ALA A 106 42.91 -3.02 11.05
C ALA A 106 44.30 -2.61 10.51
N ARG A 107 44.36 -1.98 9.33
CA ARG A 107 45.60 -1.44 8.76
C ARG A 107 46.17 -0.30 9.59
N SER A 108 45.33 0.64 10.02
CA SER A 108 45.75 1.80 10.82
C SER A 108 46.22 1.42 12.22
N MET A 109 45.70 0.33 12.80
CA MET A 109 46.12 -0.14 14.12
C MET A 109 47.16 -1.26 14.04
N ARG A 110 47.57 -1.69 12.84
CA ARG A 110 48.44 -2.86 12.64
C ARG A 110 49.76 -2.75 13.41
N ASP A 111 50.34 -1.55 13.40
CA ASP A 111 51.65 -1.29 13.99
C ASP A 111 51.51 -0.71 15.41
N ASN A 112 50.28 -0.60 15.93
CA ASN A 112 50.03 -0.10 17.28
C ASN A 112 50.19 -1.22 18.29
N LEU A 113 51.02 -0.98 19.31
CA LEU A 113 51.16 -1.85 20.46
C LEU A 113 50.29 -1.32 21.61
N LEU A 114 49.55 -2.23 22.25
CA LEU A 114 48.71 -1.90 23.40
C LEU A 114 49.42 -2.35 24.68
N PHE A 115 49.69 -1.39 25.56
CA PHE A 115 50.28 -1.64 26.88
C PHE A 115 49.18 -1.55 27.94
N PHE A 116 48.91 -2.67 28.61
CA PHE A 116 47.91 -2.75 29.67
C PHE A 116 48.58 -2.84 31.04
N ASN A 117 47.85 -2.46 32.09
CA ASN A 117 48.29 -2.57 33.49
C ASN A 117 49.59 -1.78 33.79
N VAL A 118 49.80 -0.67 33.10
CA VAL A 118 50.86 0.29 33.40
C VAL A 118 50.35 1.21 34.50
N LYS A 119 51.08 1.29 35.63
CA LYS A 119 50.72 2.20 36.74
C LYS A 119 50.68 3.64 36.25
N GLU A 120 49.68 4.43 36.57
CA GLU A 120 49.56 5.84 36.15
C GLU A 120 50.24 6.81 37.14
N ASP A 121 50.69 7.98 36.68
CA ASP A 121 51.27 9.06 37.51
C ASP A 121 50.84 10.43 36.96
N GLU A 122 50.64 11.43 37.83
CA GLU A 122 50.15 12.77 37.47
C GLU A 122 51.10 13.55 36.55
N LYS A 123 52.40 13.25 36.59
CA LYS A 123 53.43 13.90 35.74
C LYS A 123 54.17 12.90 34.88
N GLU A 124 53.44 11.95 34.33
CA GLU A 124 53.99 10.90 33.47
C GLU A 124 54.55 11.43 32.14
N ASN A 125 55.75 10.98 31.79
CA ASN A 125 56.20 10.95 30.41
C ASN A 125 56.01 9.55 29.83
N THR A 126 54.91 9.35 29.09
CA THR A 126 54.51 8.05 28.54
C THR A 126 55.56 7.46 27.59
N THR A 127 56.34 8.30 26.89
CA THR A 127 57.38 7.82 25.98
C THR A 127 58.54 7.18 26.75
N GLU A 128 59.01 7.83 27.81
CA GLU A 128 60.10 7.31 28.65
C GLU A 128 59.65 6.03 29.38
N LYS A 129 58.41 6.03 29.87
CA LYS A 129 57.81 4.86 30.51
C LYS A 129 57.72 3.64 29.59
N ILE A 130 57.44 3.86 28.30
CA ILE A 130 57.49 2.77 27.30
C ILE A 130 58.92 2.26 27.14
N TYR A 131 59.93 3.14 27.04
CA TYR A 131 61.33 2.68 26.96
C TYR A 131 61.75 1.87 28.20
N ASP A 132 61.38 2.32 29.40
CA ASP A 132 61.62 1.56 30.63
C ASP A 132 60.98 0.17 30.58
N ILE A 133 59.73 0.07 30.09
CA ILE A 133 59.03 -1.21 29.93
C ILE A 133 59.76 -2.12 28.92
N LEU A 134 60.21 -1.57 27.78
CA LEU A 134 60.93 -2.33 26.75
C LEU A 134 62.28 -2.86 27.27
N GLU A 135 63.00 -2.08 28.06
CA GLU A 135 64.29 -2.50 28.64
C GLU A 135 64.12 -3.51 29.76
N GLN A 136 63.16 -3.29 30.67
CA GLN A 136 62.99 -4.12 31.86
C GLN A 136 62.29 -5.45 31.59
N ASN A 137 61.29 -5.46 30.70
CA ASN A 137 60.42 -6.63 30.50
C ASN A 137 60.69 -7.37 29.19
N LEU A 138 61.26 -6.71 28.18
CA LEU A 138 61.48 -7.28 26.86
C LEU A 138 62.97 -7.39 26.49
N GLU A 139 63.87 -7.01 27.40
CA GLU A 139 65.34 -7.12 27.25
C GLU A 139 65.90 -6.39 26.02
N ILE A 140 65.20 -5.37 25.52
CA ILE A 140 65.68 -4.53 24.41
C ILE A 140 66.60 -3.46 24.98
N PHE A 141 67.84 -3.83 25.30
CA PHE A 141 68.83 -2.91 25.86
C PHE A 141 69.08 -1.71 24.93
N ASP A 142 69.16 -0.50 25.50
CA ASP A 142 69.31 0.77 24.77
C ASP A 142 68.11 1.06 23.85
N ALA A 143 66.90 0.86 24.39
CA ALA A 143 65.65 0.98 23.64
C ALA A 143 65.47 2.38 23.05
N ARG A 144 65.95 3.41 23.76
CA ARG A 144 65.84 4.81 23.36
C ARG A 144 66.52 5.11 22.02
N ASN A 145 67.63 4.45 21.72
CA ASN A 145 68.37 4.64 20.48
C ASN A 145 67.96 3.65 19.38
N LYS A 146 67.39 2.50 19.76
CA LYS A 146 67.04 1.41 18.83
C LYS A 146 65.59 1.42 18.37
N VAL A 147 64.68 1.98 19.16
CA VAL A 147 63.24 1.95 18.92
C VAL A 147 62.73 3.37 18.71
N LYS A 148 62.02 3.59 17.60
CA LYS A 148 61.35 4.87 17.32
C LYS A 148 59.87 4.72 17.63
N ILE A 149 59.37 5.54 18.55
CA ILE A 149 57.94 5.60 18.87
C ILE A 149 57.30 6.69 17.99
N ALA A 150 56.50 6.27 17.02
CA ALA A 150 55.64 7.17 16.26
C ALA A 150 54.32 7.36 17.01
N ARG A 151 54.00 8.59 17.40
CA ARG A 151 52.66 8.90 17.89
C ARG A 151 51.75 9.14 16.68
N SER A 152 50.54 8.57 16.71
CA SER A 152 49.53 8.89 15.72
C SER A 152 49.22 10.39 15.84
N THR A 153 49.73 11.20 14.91
CA THR A 153 49.15 12.52 14.68
C THR A 153 47.71 12.28 14.21
N VAL A 154 46.76 13.02 14.76
CA VAL A 154 45.36 12.94 14.32
C VAL A 154 45.35 13.16 12.82
N SER A 155 44.95 12.15 12.06
CA SER A 155 44.83 12.24 10.62
C SER A 155 43.93 13.44 10.27
N GLU A 156 44.44 14.39 9.50
CA GLU A 156 43.76 15.61 9.04
C GLU A 156 42.40 15.34 8.34
N GLY A 157 42.09 14.09 8.00
CA GLY A 157 40.80 13.66 7.45
C GLY A 157 39.58 13.81 8.38
N ASN A 158 39.74 13.81 9.71
CA ASN A 158 38.61 13.98 10.64
C ASN A 158 38.13 15.45 10.74
N VAL A 159 38.97 16.43 10.39
CA VAL A 159 38.59 17.84 10.40
C VAL A 159 37.69 18.14 9.19
N LEU A 160 38.04 17.61 8.02
CA LEU A 160 37.30 17.83 6.77
C LEU A 160 35.91 17.17 6.75
N ALA A 161 35.75 16.03 7.44
CA ALA A 161 34.45 15.36 7.57
C ALA A 161 33.47 16.17 8.43
N ASN A 162 33.94 16.74 9.54
CA ASN A 162 33.11 17.59 10.41
C ASN A 162 32.73 18.92 9.73
N GLU A 163 33.66 19.55 9.00
CA GLU A 163 33.36 20.77 8.22
C GLU A 163 32.37 20.55 7.07
N SER A 164 32.31 19.33 6.53
CA SER A 164 31.36 18.99 5.46
C SER A 164 29.95 18.74 6.02
N ILE A 165 29.85 18.16 7.22
CA ILE A 165 28.58 17.95 7.93
C ILE A 165 28.00 19.28 8.42
N ASP A 166 28.83 20.19 8.94
CA ASP A 166 28.37 21.50 9.40
C ASP A 166 27.92 22.41 8.25
N ARG A 167 28.56 22.34 7.08
CA ARG A 167 28.10 23.06 5.87
C ARG A 167 26.79 22.52 5.32
N ALA A 168 26.49 21.23 5.49
CA ALA A 168 25.22 20.64 5.08
C ALA A 168 24.05 21.01 6.00
N ARG A 169 24.32 21.37 7.27
CA ARG A 169 23.31 21.83 8.24
C ARG A 169 22.96 23.33 8.12
N GLN A 170 23.75 24.09 7.36
CA GLN A 170 23.56 25.53 7.16
C GLN A 170 22.87 25.88 5.82
N ARG A 171 22.47 24.88 5.02
CA ARG A 171 21.67 25.04 3.81
C ARG A 171 20.25 24.54 4.06
#